data_AF-W3V4R2-F1
#
_entry.id   AF-W3V4R2-F1
#
_cell.length_a   1.000
_cell.length_b   1.000
_cell.length_c   1.000
_cell.angle_alpha   90.00
_cell.angle_beta   90.00
_cell.angle_gamma   90.00
#
_symmetry.space_group_name_H-M   'P 1'
#
loop_
_entity.id
_entity.type
_entity.pdbx_description
1 polymer ?
#
loop_
_entity_poly.entity_id
_entity_poly.type
_entity_poly.pdbx_seq_one_letter_code
_entity_poly.pdbx_strand_id
1 'polypeptide(L)' 'MAYQILTNVAASITDLKRNPMGTYLQGEGEAIAILNRNEPAFYCVPPELFSYY' A
#
# COMPACT_ATOMS: atom_id res chain seq x y z
N MET A 1 -10.16 12.46 -11.24
CA MET A 1 -10.65 12.68 -9.86
C MET A 1 -9.45 12.85 -8.93
N ALA A 2 -9.61 13.60 -7.85
CA ALA A 2 -8.65 13.57 -6.74
C ALA A 2 -9.10 12.51 -5.73
N TYR A 3 -8.18 11.63 -5.31
CA TYR A 3 -8.43 10.65 -4.28
C TYR A 3 -7.68 11.05 -3.01
N GLN A 4 -8.34 10.93 -1.86
CA GLN A 4 -7.67 11.08 -0.57
C GLN A 4 -6.95 9.77 -0.22
N ILE A 5 -5.62 9.85 -0.07
CA ILE A 5 -4.79 8.74 0.40
C ILE A 5 -4.44 8.99 1.86
N LEU A 6 -4.58 7.96 2.70
CA LEU A 6 -4.41 8.05 4.17
C LEU A 6 -3.03 7.61 4.65
N THR A 7 -2.10 7.42 3.73
CA THR A 7 -0.71 7.05 4.00
C THR A 7 0.22 7.85 3.09
N ASN A 8 1.48 7.98 3.50
CA ASN A 8 2.52 8.61 2.71
C ASN A 8 3.22 7.64 1.74
N VAL A 9 2.95 6.32 1.87
CA VAL A 9 3.57 5.29 1.03
C VAL A 9 2.56 4.77 0.01
N ALA A 10 2.95 4.76 -1.26
CA ALA A 10 2.13 4.20 -2.34
C ALA A 10 2.96 3.33 -3.29
N ALA A 11 2.34 2.29 -3.83
CA ALA A 11 2.93 1.42 -4.83
C ALA A 11 1.89 1.04 -5.91
N SER A 12 2.34 0.73 -7.12
CA SER A 12 1.42 0.25 -8.15
C SER A 12 1.07 -1.23 -7.94
N ILE A 13 -0.10 -1.64 -8.42
CA ILE A 13 -0.48 -3.07 -8.46
C ILE A 13 0.50 -3.90 -9.30
N THR A 14 1.20 -3.28 -10.25
CA THR A 14 2.23 -3.93 -11.07
C THR A 14 3.48 -4.23 -10.24
N ASP A 15 3.92 -3.28 -9.40
CA ASP A 15 5.08 -3.47 -8.52
C ASP A 15 4.78 -4.55 -7.49
N LEU A 16 3.59 -4.49 -6.88
CA LEU A 16 3.12 -5.51 -5.94
C LEU A 16 3.11 -6.91 -6.57
N LYS A 17 2.59 -7.05 -7.80
CA LYS A 17 2.58 -8.34 -8.51
C LYS A 17 3.99 -8.83 -8.85
N ARG A 18 4.91 -7.92 -9.16
CA ARG A 18 6.29 -8.26 -9.52
C ARG A 18 7.09 -8.75 -8.31
N ASN A 19 6.97 -8.08 -7.18
CA ASN A 19 7.69 -8.43 -5.95
C ASN A 19 6.87 -8.08 -4.71
N PRO A 20 5.94 -8.95 -4.29
CA PRO A 20 5.03 -8.67 -3.18
C PRO A 20 5.76 -8.31 -1.89
N MET A 21 6.80 -9.08 -1.54
CA MET A 21 7.57 -8.86 -0.30
C MET A 21 8.43 -7.60 -0.39
N GLY A 22 9.02 -7.31 -1.56
CA GLY A 22 9.77 -6.06 -1.75
C GLY A 22 8.88 -4.82 -1.71
N THR A 23 7.65 -4.90 -2.21
CA THR A 23 6.66 -3.83 -2.05
C THR A 23 6.22 -3.68 -0.60
N TYR A 24 5.95 -4.77 0.10
CA TYR A 24 5.62 -4.74 1.53
C TYR A 24 6.72 -4.11 2.38
N LEU A 25 7.99 -4.48 2.16
CA LEU A 25 9.12 -3.96 2.92
C LEU A 25 9.38 -2.46 2.69
N GLN A 26 9.01 -1.90 1.53
CA GLN A 26 9.08 -0.45 1.28
C GLN A 26 8.16 0.37 2.17
N GLY A 27 7.13 -0.25 2.77
CA GLY A 27 6.25 0.42 3.72
C GLY A 27 6.89 0.72 5.07
N GLU A 28 8.02 0.10 5.41
CA GLU A 28 8.73 0.33 6.69
C GLU A 28 7.84 0.24 7.95
N GLY A 29 6.78 -0.56 7.90
CA GLY A 29 5.80 -0.71 8.99
C GLY A 29 4.58 0.22 8.90
N GLU A 30 4.52 1.13 7.94
CA GLU A 30 3.34 1.91 7.59
C GLU A 30 2.40 1.16 6.64
N ALA A 31 1.14 1.60 6.56
CA ALA A 31 0.22 1.14 5.52
C ALA A 31 0.68 1.61 4.13
N ILE A 32 0.47 0.81 3.09
CA ILE A 32 0.85 1.15 1.72
C ILE A 32 -0.40 1.25 0.86
N ALA A 33 -0.59 2.38 0.17
CA ALA A 33 -1.66 2.54 -0.81
C ALA A 33 -1.30 1.80 -2.10
N ILE A 34 -2.11 0.82 -2.49
CA ILE A 34 -1.93 0.12 -3.76
C ILE A 34 -2.81 0.77 -4.83
N LEU A 35 -2.16 1.26 -5.88
CA LEU A 35 -2.80 1.97 -6.98
C LEU A 35 -2.94 1.08 -8.22
N ASN A 36 -4.11 1.12 -8.86
CA ASN A 36 -4.37 0.53 -10.16
C ASN A 36 -4.75 1.64 -11.14
N ARG A 37 -3.93 1.88 -12.18
CA ARG A 37 -4.13 2.97 -13.14
C ARG A 37 -4.34 4.34 -12.47
N ASN A 38 -3.52 4.63 -11.45
CA ASN A 38 -3.59 5.84 -10.59
C ASN A 38 -4.85 5.98 -9.73
N GLU A 39 -5.67 4.94 -9.63
CA GLU A 39 -6.82 4.88 -8.71
C GLU A 39 -6.47 4.00 -7.51
N PRO A 40 -6.77 4.43 -6.27
CA PRO A 40 -6.55 3.61 -5.09
C PRO A 40 -7.44 2.36 -5.14
N ALA A 41 -6.82 1.19 -5.08
CA ALA A 41 -7.53 -0.09 -5.10
C ALA A 41 -7.73 -0.63 -3.68
N PHE A 42 -6.68 -0.62 -2.85
CA PHE A 42 -6.70 -1.08 -1.46
C PHE A 42 -5.46 -0.59 -0.70
N TYR A 43 -5.47 -0.78 0.62
CA TYR A 43 -4.28 -0.61 1.47
C TYR A 43 -3.67 -1.98 1.79
N CYS A 44 -2.36 -2.11 1.64
CA CYS A 44 -1.59 -3.18 2.26
C CYS A 44 -1.24 -2.74 3.67
N VAL A 45 -1.74 -3.46 4.68
CA VAL A 45 -1.62 -3.09 6.09
C VAL A 45 -0.77 -4.15 6.81
N PRO A 46 0.35 -3.78 7.46
CA PRO A 46 1.13 -4.71 8.27
C PRO A 46 0.30 -5.33 9.40
N PRO A 47 0.52 -6.62 9.75
CA PRO A 47 -0.21 -7.27 10.83
C PRO A 47 -0.16 -6.52 12.16
N GLU A 48 0.99 -5.93 12.48
CA GLU A 48 1.20 -5.12 13.68
C GLU A 48 0.25 -3.92 13.68
N LEU A 49 0.14 -3.21 12.56
CA LEU A 49 -0.74 -2.05 12.42
C LEU A 49 -2.23 -2.43 12.46
N PHE A 50 -2.59 -3.61 11.93
CA PHE A 50 -3.95 -4.12 12.01
C PHE A 50 -4.35 -4.54 13.43
N SER A 51 -3.39 -4.99 14.24
CA SER A 51 -3.65 -5.48 15.61
C SER A 51 -4.02 -4.39 16.63
N TYR A 52 -3.83 -3.11 16.28
CA TYR A 52 -4.20 -1.97 17.13
C TYR A 52 -5.65 -1.49 16.93
N TYR A 53 -6.40 -2.14 16.02
CA TYR A 53 -7.84 -1.91 15.80
C TYR A 53 -8.68 -2.99 16.48
#